data_AF-A0A4Q4KPQ6-F1
#
_entry.id   AF-A0A4Q4KPQ6-F1
#
_cell.length_a   1.000
_cell.length_b   1.000
_cell.length_c   1.000
_cell.angle_alpha   90.00
_cell.angle_beta   90.00
_cell.angle_gamma   90.00
#
_symmetry.space_group_name_H-M   'P 1'
#
loop_
_entity.id
_entity.type
_entity.pdbx_description
1 polymer ?
#
loop_
_entity_poly.entity_id
_entity_poly.type
_entity_poly.pdbx_seq_one_letter_code
_entity_poly.pdbx_strand_id
1 'polypeptide(L)'
;MRRTIFLIMLLSFLLGCESKEAAQQEVVSKEDIAPTHMATFEVEGMMCQKGCGAAIRKSLYETGGVSKVEVAFAEENPASEIKVYFDIKKTSTEKMIVVIGNMAESRYSARLKKVTESTISPMKVFNDDKSSNNKLKNISTREVSNEVATERFTFPNLTKLLNGLIN
;
A
#
# COMPACT_ATOMS: atom_id res chain seq x y z
N MET A 1 26.45 15.92 50.20
CA MET A 1 26.53 16.50 48.85
C MET A 1 26.38 15.49 47.71
N ARG A 2 26.78 14.21 47.86
CA ARG A 2 26.59 13.19 46.80
C ARG A 2 25.14 12.72 46.64
N ARG A 3 24.37 12.64 47.74
CA ARG A 3 22.92 12.31 47.74
C ARG A 3 22.03 13.41 47.16
N THR A 4 22.42 14.68 47.32
CA THR A 4 21.66 15.83 46.81
C THR A 4 21.82 16.02 45.30
N ILE A 5 22.93 15.55 44.71
CA ILE A 5 23.14 15.54 43.25
C ILE A 5 22.22 14.52 42.56
N PHE A 6 22.04 13.33 43.15
CA PHE A 6 21.11 12.32 42.62
C PHE A 6 19.64 12.79 42.66
N LEU A 7 19.25 13.59 43.64
CA LEU A 7 17.90 14.15 43.77
C LEU A 7 17.59 15.23 42.72
N ILE A 8 18.61 15.99 42.27
CA ILE A 8 18.45 17.02 41.22
C ILE A 8 18.38 16.39 39.83
N MET A 9 19.12 15.29 39.59
CA MET A 9 19.10 14.57 38.30
C MET A 9 17.78 13.83 38.07
N LEU A 10 17.12 13.35 39.13
CA LEU A 10 15.81 12.71 39.06
C LEU A 10 14.66 13.71 38.79
N LEU A 11 14.83 14.98 39.19
CA LEU A 11 13.81 16.02 39.06
C LEU A 11 13.73 16.60 37.63
N SER A 12 14.81 16.51 36.86
CA SER A 12 14.85 16.94 35.45
C SER A 12 14.07 16.02 34.49
N PHE A 13 13.68 14.82 34.92
CA PHE A 13 12.93 13.86 34.10
C PHE A 13 11.43 14.17 34.01
N LEU A 14 10.91 15.09 34.83
CA LEU A 14 9.46 15.35 34.95
C LEU A 14 8.99 16.63 34.23
N LEU A 15 9.85 17.34 33.50
CA LEU A 15 9.47 18.54 32.71
C LEU A 15 9.48 18.32 31.18
N GLY A 16 9.53 17.08 30.71
CA GLY A 16 9.61 16.77 29.28
C GLY A 16 8.30 16.36 28.64
N CYS A 17 7.27 17.23 28.59
CA CYS A 17 6.16 17.05 27.67
C CYS A 17 5.38 18.35 27.41
N GLU A 18 5.71 19.07 26.33
CA GLU A 18 4.75 19.89 25.61
C GLU A 18 5.10 19.91 24.12
N SER A 19 4.60 18.92 23.40
CA SER A 19 4.49 18.96 21.94
C SER A 19 3.14 18.37 21.57
N LYS A 20 2.12 19.23 21.54
CA LYS A 20 0.90 18.98 20.78
C LYS A 20 1.25 19.03 19.29
N GLU A 21 1.73 17.91 18.77
CA GLU A 21 1.67 17.66 17.34
C GLU A 21 0.24 17.23 17.00
N ALA A 22 -0.57 18.21 16.61
CA ALA A 22 -1.76 17.94 15.83
C ALA A 22 -1.29 17.36 14.50
N ALA A 23 -1.31 16.04 14.38
CA ALA A 23 -1.20 15.33 13.10
C ALA A 23 -2.38 15.77 12.22
N GLN A 24 -2.19 16.85 11.49
CA GLN A 24 -3.02 17.21 10.35
C GLN A 24 -2.71 16.18 9.27
N GLN A 25 -3.55 15.15 9.24
CA GLN A 25 -3.68 14.26 8.13
C GLN A 25 -4.32 15.09 7.00
N GLU A 26 -3.48 15.76 6.21
CA GLU A 26 -3.89 16.33 4.93
C GLU A 26 -4.42 15.19 4.07
N VAL A 27 -5.74 15.10 3.99
CA VAL A 27 -6.44 14.29 3.01
C VAL A 27 -6.13 14.95 1.68
N VAL A 28 -5.07 14.49 1.01
CA VAL A 28 -4.78 14.82 -0.39
C VAL A 28 -6.03 14.47 -1.17
N SER A 29 -6.80 15.49 -1.53
CA SER A 29 -7.94 15.37 -2.42
C SER A 29 -7.41 14.71 -3.68
N LYS A 30 -7.85 13.49 -3.97
CA LYS A 30 -7.62 12.84 -5.27
C LYS A 30 -8.23 13.76 -6.32
N GLU A 31 -7.42 14.63 -6.91
CA GLU A 31 -7.72 15.17 -8.21
C GLU A 31 -7.82 13.96 -9.16
N ASP A 32 -8.92 13.85 -9.89
CA ASP A 32 -9.08 12.83 -10.91
C ASP A 32 -8.11 13.11 -12.06
N ILE A 33 -6.92 12.50 -11.97
CA ILE A 33 -5.91 12.57 -13.02
C ILE A 33 -6.30 11.57 -14.11
N ALA A 34 -6.64 12.07 -15.31
CA ALA A 34 -6.85 11.24 -16.48
C ALA A 34 -5.48 10.83 -17.06
N PRO A 35 -5.10 9.53 -17.05
CA PRO A 35 -3.81 9.12 -17.59
C PRO A 35 -3.77 9.25 -19.11
N THR A 36 -2.72 9.89 -19.62
CA THR A 36 -2.46 9.96 -21.07
C THR A 36 -1.43 8.92 -21.50
N HIS A 37 -0.54 8.51 -20.60
CA HIS A 37 0.56 7.61 -20.87
C HIS A 37 0.73 6.55 -19.78
N MET A 38 1.40 5.46 -20.14
CA MET A 38 1.88 4.41 -19.25
C MET A 38 3.39 4.27 -19.41
N ALA A 39 4.13 4.37 -18.31
CA ALA A 39 5.56 4.07 -18.26
C ALA A 39 5.81 2.78 -17.47
N THR A 40 6.70 1.94 -17.98
CA THR A 40 7.19 0.74 -17.29
C THR A 40 8.60 1.00 -16.79
N PHE A 41 8.80 0.83 -15.49
CA PHE A 41 10.09 0.95 -14.82
C PHE A 41 10.55 -0.39 -14.28
N GLU A 42 11.83 -0.64 -14.38
CA GLU A 42 12.53 -1.69 -13.64
C GLU A 42 13.16 -1.04 -12.41
N VAL A 43 12.80 -1.53 -11.23
CA VAL A 43 13.26 -0.95 -9.96
C VAL A 43 14.01 -1.99 -9.15
N GLU A 44 15.23 -1.64 -8.73
CA GLU A 44 16.11 -2.47 -7.90
C GLU A 44 16.16 -1.92 -6.46
N GLY A 45 16.60 -2.77 -5.52
CA GLY A 45 16.74 -2.40 -4.11
C GLY A 45 15.45 -2.56 -3.28
N MET A 46 14.36 -3.01 -3.89
CA MET A 46 13.11 -3.36 -3.21
C MET A 46 13.21 -4.73 -2.53
N MET A 47 13.89 -4.79 -1.39
CA MET A 47 14.11 -6.05 -0.67
C MET A 47 12.84 -6.64 -0.01
N CYS A 48 11.74 -5.88 0.11
CA CYS A 48 10.54 -6.32 0.82
C CYS A 48 9.25 -6.06 0.03
N GLN A 49 8.62 -7.15 -0.45
CA GLN A 49 7.35 -7.11 -1.19
C GLN A 49 6.19 -6.53 -0.37
N LYS A 50 6.17 -6.76 0.96
CA LYS A 50 5.05 -6.37 1.82
C LYS A 50 5.02 -4.88 2.18
N GLY A 51 6.12 -4.15 2.01
CA GLY A 51 6.24 -2.75 2.44
C GLY A 51 6.70 -1.77 1.36
N CYS A 52 7.73 -2.12 0.57
CA CYS A 52 8.35 -1.19 -0.37
C CYS A 52 7.38 -0.72 -1.46
N GLY A 53 6.47 -1.60 -1.90
CA GLY A 53 5.46 -1.26 -2.90
C GLY A 53 4.50 -0.16 -2.44
N ALA A 54 4.11 -0.12 -1.17
CA ALA A 54 3.21 0.93 -0.66
C ALA A 54 3.91 2.29 -0.61
N ALA A 55 5.17 2.32 -0.18
CA ALA A 55 5.97 3.55 -0.14
C ALA A 55 6.14 4.14 -1.54
N ILE A 56 6.54 3.33 -2.53
CA ILE A 56 6.76 3.82 -3.90
C ILE A 56 5.48 4.37 -4.51
N ARG A 57 4.33 3.68 -4.32
CA ARG A 57 3.04 4.19 -4.77
C ARG A 57 2.75 5.57 -4.20
N LYS A 58 2.92 5.73 -2.88
CA LYS A 58 2.69 7.00 -2.19
C LYS A 58 3.55 8.13 -2.79
N SER A 59 4.86 7.92 -2.89
CA SER A 59 5.78 8.93 -3.44
C SER A 59 5.50 9.26 -4.91
N LEU A 60 5.07 8.28 -5.71
CA LEU A 60 4.66 8.54 -7.09
C LEU A 60 3.36 9.34 -7.18
N TYR A 61 2.38 9.09 -6.32
CA TYR A 61 1.15 9.88 -6.26
C TYR A 61 1.40 11.34 -5.85
N GLU A 62 2.34 11.56 -4.93
CA GLU A 62 2.77 12.91 -4.51
C GLU A 62 3.40 13.74 -5.65
N THR A 63 3.75 13.12 -6.79
CA THR A 63 4.22 13.86 -7.96
C THR A 63 3.13 14.73 -8.63
N GLY A 64 1.86 14.51 -8.30
CA GLY A 64 0.71 15.27 -8.77
C GLY A 64 0.23 14.94 -10.19
N GLY A 65 0.84 13.97 -10.87
CA GLY A 65 0.50 13.60 -12.25
C GLY A 65 0.26 12.10 -12.46
N VAL A 66 0.25 11.31 -11.39
CA VAL A 66 0.09 9.84 -11.45
C VAL A 66 -1.32 9.46 -11.04
N SER A 67 -2.01 8.67 -11.87
CA SER A 67 -3.37 8.19 -11.59
C SER A 67 -3.40 6.77 -11.02
N LYS A 68 -2.48 5.91 -11.47
CA LYS A 68 -2.41 4.50 -11.05
C LYS A 68 -0.98 3.99 -11.09
N VAL A 69 -0.62 3.17 -10.09
CA VAL A 69 0.66 2.48 -10.03
C VAL A 69 0.42 0.99 -9.76
N GLU A 70 0.87 0.16 -10.69
CA GLU A 70 0.87 -1.29 -10.56
C GLU A 70 2.30 -1.76 -10.30
N VAL A 71 2.47 -2.62 -9.29
CA VAL A 71 3.78 -3.16 -8.93
C VAL A 71 3.68 -4.67 -9.09
N ALA A 72 4.47 -5.23 -10.01
CA ALA A 72 4.58 -6.65 -10.25
C ALA A 72 5.85 -7.17 -9.56
N PHE A 73 5.66 -7.89 -8.46
CA PHE A 73 6.75 -8.58 -7.78
C PHE A 73 6.91 -9.98 -8.37
N ALA A 74 8.12 -10.30 -8.84
CA ALA A 74 8.49 -11.66 -9.17
C ALA A 74 9.46 -12.15 -8.10
N GLU A 75 9.15 -13.27 -7.44
CA GLU A 75 10.03 -13.84 -6.40
C GLU A 75 11.41 -14.21 -6.95
N GLU A 76 11.48 -14.47 -8.26
CA GLU A 76 12.67 -14.91 -8.97
C GLU A 76 13.53 -13.77 -9.51
N ASN A 77 13.05 -12.52 -9.46
CA ASN A 77 13.77 -11.35 -9.96
C ASN A 77 14.06 -10.34 -8.84
N PRO A 78 15.33 -9.95 -8.62
CA PRO A 78 15.67 -8.91 -7.65
C PRO A 78 15.18 -7.52 -8.08
N ALA A 79 14.90 -7.34 -9.37
CA ALA A 79 14.26 -6.15 -9.92
C ALA A 79 12.76 -6.40 -10.06
N SER A 80 11.93 -5.49 -9.55
CA SER A 80 10.47 -5.56 -9.78
C SER A 80 10.04 -4.56 -10.84
N GLU A 81 9.08 -4.97 -11.65
CA GLU A 81 8.51 -4.13 -12.69
C GLU A 81 7.38 -3.28 -12.11
N ILE A 82 7.43 -1.97 -12.38
CA ILE A 82 6.42 -1.02 -11.96
C ILE A 82 5.82 -0.37 -13.20
N LYS A 83 4.49 -0.46 -13.34
CA LYS A 83 3.74 0.25 -14.39
C LYS A 83 3.06 1.47 -13.78
N VAL A 84 3.35 2.64 -14.33
CA VAL A 84 2.85 3.92 -13.85
C VAL A 84 2.00 4.56 -14.94
N TYR A 85 0.75 4.84 -14.62
CA TYR A 85 -0.19 5.56 -15.47
C TYR A 85 -0.20 7.02 -15.04
N PHE A 86 0.11 7.91 -15.98
CA PHE A 86 0.34 9.31 -15.67
C PHE A 86 -0.14 10.24 -16.79
N ASP A 87 -0.36 11.49 -16.43
CA ASP A 87 -0.54 12.57 -17.40
C ASP A 87 0.82 13.22 -17.71
N ILE A 88 1.29 13.09 -18.95
CA ILE A 88 2.54 13.68 -19.43
C ILE A 88 2.59 15.20 -19.30
N LYS A 89 1.44 15.87 -19.19
CA LYS A 89 1.38 17.32 -18.97
C LYS A 89 1.58 17.71 -17.52
N LYS A 90 1.35 16.80 -16.57
CA LYS A 90 1.45 17.05 -15.12
C LYS A 90 2.75 16.49 -14.51
N THR A 91 3.35 15.46 -15.10
CA THR A 91 4.60 14.84 -14.61
C THR A 91 5.40 14.19 -15.75
N SER A 92 6.66 13.80 -15.48
CA SER A 92 7.55 13.18 -16.47
C SER A 92 8.23 11.92 -15.94
N THR A 93 8.74 11.10 -16.85
CA THR A 93 9.50 9.88 -16.53
C THR A 93 10.76 10.17 -15.73
N GLU A 94 11.46 11.25 -16.02
CA GLU A 94 12.69 11.66 -15.35
C GLU A 94 12.39 12.08 -13.91
N LYS A 95 11.32 12.85 -13.71
CA LYS A 95 10.85 13.22 -12.38
C LYS A 95 10.53 11.98 -11.55
N MET A 96 9.86 10.99 -12.15
CA MET A 96 9.52 9.73 -11.46
C MET A 96 10.76 8.90 -11.11
N ILE A 97 11.76 8.84 -12.00
CA ILE A 97 13.04 8.17 -11.73
C ILE A 97 13.76 8.84 -10.55
N VAL A 98 13.83 10.17 -10.53
CA VAL A 98 14.45 10.93 -9.44
C VAL A 98 13.70 10.71 -8.12
N VAL A 99 12.37 10.73 -8.15
CA VAL A 99 11.54 10.48 -6.97
C VAL A 99 11.84 9.09 -6.40
N ILE A 100 11.80 8.04 -7.22
CA ILE A 100 12.09 6.67 -6.77
C ILE A 100 13.54 6.55 -6.27
N GLY A 101 14.49 7.12 -7.01
CA GLY A 101 15.92 7.06 -6.69
C GLY A 101 16.33 7.83 -5.43
N ASN A 102 15.53 8.79 -4.97
CA ASN A 102 15.77 9.51 -3.72
C ASN A 102 15.10 8.85 -2.50
N MET A 103 14.33 7.77 -2.70
CA MET A 103 13.68 7.05 -1.60
C MET A 103 14.68 6.19 -0.82
N ALA A 104 14.33 5.92 0.44
CA ALA A 104 15.04 4.98 1.31
C ALA A 104 16.56 5.24 1.37
N GLU A 105 16.97 6.52 1.52
CA GLU A 105 18.37 6.96 1.53
C GLU A 105 19.11 6.63 0.23
N SER A 106 18.44 6.81 -0.90
CA SER A 106 18.95 6.50 -2.23
C SER A 106 19.34 5.04 -2.46
N ARG A 107 18.67 4.12 -1.76
CA ARG A 107 18.90 2.68 -1.92
C ARG A 107 18.12 2.05 -3.07
N TYR A 108 17.21 2.79 -3.71
CA TYR A 108 16.47 2.31 -4.87
C TYR A 108 17.08 2.86 -6.15
N SER A 109 17.08 2.04 -7.20
CA SER A 109 17.45 2.46 -8.55
C SER A 109 16.24 2.22 -9.46
N ALA A 110 15.96 3.15 -10.38
CA ALA A 110 14.85 3.03 -11.33
C ALA A 110 15.35 3.24 -12.76
N ARG A 111 15.00 2.33 -13.65
CA ARG A 111 15.32 2.39 -15.08
C ARG A 111 14.05 2.34 -15.91
N LEU A 112 13.90 3.27 -16.85
CA LEU A 112 12.78 3.27 -17.78
C LEU A 112 12.96 2.13 -18.80
N LYS A 113 11.96 1.27 -18.93
CA LYS A 113 11.94 0.17 -19.92
C LYS A 113 11.11 0.53 -21.15
N LYS A 114 9.95 1.14 -20.94
CA LYS A 114 9.00 1.44 -22.02
C LYS A 114 8.07 2.60 -21.64
N VAL A 115 7.64 3.36 -22.64
CA VAL A 115 6.51 4.31 -22.54
C VAL A 115 5.53 4.01 -23.67
N THR A 116 4.23 4.00 -23.36
CA THR A 116 3.15 3.87 -24.34
C THR A 116 2.02 4.85 -24.02
N GLU A 117 1.22 5.21 -25.02
CA GLU A 117 -0.04 5.91 -24.79
C GLU A 117 -0.98 5.04 -23.94
N SER A 118 -1.74 5.66 -23.03
CA SER A 118 -2.66 4.94 -22.15
C SER A 118 -4.04 4.84 -22.78
N THR A 119 -4.56 3.62 -22.93
CA THR A 119 -5.94 3.36 -23.37
C THR A 119 -6.93 3.36 -22.19
N ILE A 120 -6.51 3.80 -20.99
CA ILE A 120 -7.40 3.84 -19.83
C ILE A 120 -8.28 5.09 -19.93
N SER A 121 -9.47 4.93 -20.48
CA SER A 121 -10.53 5.93 -20.33
C SER A 121 -10.83 6.14 -18.84
N PRO A 122 -11.04 7.37 -18.35
CA PRO A 122 -11.39 7.61 -16.95
C PRO A 122 -12.70 6.88 -16.62
N MET A 123 -12.58 5.75 -15.94
CA MET A 123 -13.72 5.06 -15.34
C MET A 123 -14.29 6.00 -14.28
N LYS A 124 -15.50 6.52 -14.49
CA LYS A 124 -16.25 7.23 -13.46
C LYS A 124 -16.33 6.33 -12.23
N VAL A 125 -15.84 6.82 -11.11
CA VAL A 125 -16.09 6.24 -9.79
C VAL A 125 -17.59 6.32 -9.55
N PHE A 126 -18.30 5.20 -9.70
CA PHE A 126 -19.65 5.06 -9.17
C PHE A 126 -19.52 4.94 -7.65
N ASN A 127 -19.90 6.00 -6.95
CA ASN A 127 -20.30 5.92 -5.55
C ASN A 127 -21.67 5.26 -5.52
N ASP A 128 -21.73 3.97 -5.19
CA ASP A 128 -22.97 3.31 -4.79
C ASP A 128 -22.81 2.82 -3.35
N ASP A 129 -23.09 3.72 -2.41
CA ASP A 129 -23.67 3.33 -1.15
C ASP A 129 -25.00 2.62 -1.43
N LYS A 130 -25.12 1.39 -0.93
CA LYS A 130 -26.34 0.65 -0.55
C LYS A 130 -26.41 -0.75 -1.17
N SER A 131 -26.12 -1.72 -0.30
CA SER A 131 -26.94 -2.90 -0.01
C SER A 131 -27.84 -3.39 -1.15
N SER A 132 -27.53 -4.58 -1.68
CA SER A 132 -28.48 -5.68 -1.94
C SER A 132 -28.10 -6.48 -3.20
N ASN A 133 -27.56 -7.68 -2.96
CA ASN A 133 -27.91 -8.95 -3.60
C ASN A 133 -27.99 -9.00 -5.15
N ASN A 134 -27.08 -9.72 -5.83
CA ASN A 134 -27.41 -11.01 -6.46
C ASN A 134 -26.17 -11.73 -7.03
N LYS A 135 -26.29 -13.05 -7.01
CA LYS A 135 -25.38 -14.12 -7.43
C LYS A 135 -25.51 -14.40 -8.94
N LEU A 136 -24.42 -14.72 -9.62
CA LEU A 136 -24.41 -15.49 -10.88
C LEU A 136 -23.16 -16.39 -10.90
N LYS A 137 -23.28 -17.67 -10.54
CA LYS A 137 -23.43 -18.87 -11.40
C LYS A 137 -22.28 -19.15 -12.39
N ASN A 138 -21.51 -20.20 -12.10
CA ASN A 138 -21.06 -21.24 -13.04
C ASN A 138 -21.08 -22.60 -12.30
N ILE A 139 -22.11 -23.43 -12.50
CA ILE A 139 -22.18 -24.61 -13.39
C ILE A 139 -21.22 -25.75 -13.00
N SER A 140 -21.78 -26.77 -12.33
CA SER A 140 -21.74 -28.16 -12.81
C SER A 140 -22.89 -28.92 -12.14
N THR A 141 -23.79 -29.46 -12.95
CA THR A 141 -25.04 -30.10 -12.55
C THR A 141 -24.78 -31.55 -12.14
N ARG A 142 -25.24 -31.96 -10.94
CA ARG A 142 -25.72 -33.32 -10.67
C ARG A 142 -26.64 -33.31 -9.42
N GLU A 143 -27.91 -33.53 -9.70
CA GLU A 143 -29.00 -34.14 -8.89
C GLU A 143 -29.07 -33.90 -7.36
N VAL A 144 -30.00 -33.01 -6.96
CA VAL A 144 -31.01 -33.14 -5.87
C VAL A 144 -30.63 -33.82 -4.54
N SER A 145 -30.52 -33.03 -3.46
CA SER A 145 -31.43 -33.06 -2.30
C SER A 145 -31.06 -32.02 -1.24
N ASN A 146 -32.11 -31.31 -0.79
CA ASN A 146 -32.22 -30.27 0.22
C ASN A 146 -31.23 -30.32 1.40
N GLU A 147 -30.46 -29.24 1.62
CA GLU A 147 -30.50 -28.40 2.83
C GLU A 147 -29.38 -27.34 2.82
N VAL A 148 -29.74 -26.09 3.08
CA VAL A 148 -28.87 -24.92 2.98
C VAL A 148 -27.93 -24.89 4.19
N ALA A 149 -26.69 -25.34 4.01
CA ALA A 149 -25.62 -25.14 4.98
C ALA A 149 -25.18 -23.67 4.96
N THR A 150 -25.62 -22.89 5.95
CA THR A 150 -24.88 -21.68 6.35
C THR A 150 -23.51 -22.15 6.81
N GLU A 151 -22.45 -21.77 6.09
CA GLU A 151 -21.06 -21.93 6.55
C GLU A 151 -20.91 -21.13 7.85
N ARG A 152 -21.17 -21.79 8.99
CA ARG A 152 -20.88 -21.27 10.31
C ARG A 152 -19.38 -21.49 10.52
N PHE A 153 -18.62 -20.40 10.50
CA PHE A 153 -17.26 -20.42 11.02
C PHE A 153 -17.32 -20.76 12.51
N THR A 154 -17.08 -22.03 12.84
CA THR A 154 -16.90 -22.48 14.21
C THR A 154 -15.44 -22.43 14.56
N PHE A 155 -15.08 -21.59 15.52
CA PHE A 155 -13.72 -21.58 16.06
C PHE A 155 -13.44 -22.94 16.72
N PRO A 156 -12.33 -23.61 16.36
CA PRO A 156 -11.92 -24.82 17.05
C PRO A 156 -11.66 -24.51 18.52
N ASN A 157 -12.00 -25.46 19.40
CA ASN A 157 -11.87 -25.27 20.84
C ASN A 157 -10.38 -25.09 21.22
N LEU A 158 -9.98 -23.83 21.41
CA LEU A 158 -8.60 -23.41 21.65
C LEU A 158 -8.03 -23.97 22.98
N THR A 159 -8.88 -24.43 23.90
CA THR A 159 -8.42 -25.05 25.15
C THR A 159 -7.68 -26.37 24.90
N LYS A 160 -8.07 -27.13 23.86
CA LYS A 160 -7.35 -28.36 23.48
C LYS A 160 -5.97 -28.07 22.88
N LEU A 161 -5.83 -26.96 22.15
CA LEU A 161 -4.54 -26.53 21.58
C LEU A 161 -3.59 -26.05 22.68
N LEU A 162 -4.11 -25.34 23.68
CA LEU A 162 -3.30 -24.85 24.80
C LEU A 162 -2.85 -25.99 25.73
N ASN A 163 -3.69 -27.00 25.97
CA ASN A 163 -3.30 -28.18 26.75
C ASN A 163 -2.22 -29.04 26.07
N GLY A 164 -2.04 -28.93 24.74
CA GLY A 164 -0.95 -29.58 24.01
C GLY A 164 0.39 -28.85 24.10
N LEU A 165 0.43 -27.64 24.66
CA LEU A 165 1.64 -26.81 24.76
C LEU A 165 2.27 -26.83 26.16
N ILE A 166 1.59 -27.43 27.14
CA ILE A 166 2.00 -27.50 28.56
C ILE A 166 2.48 -28.92 28.93
N ASN A 167 2.58 -29.84 27.97
CA ASN A 167 3.11 -31.19 28.19
C ASN A 167 4.35 -31.49 27.35
#